data_AF-A0A932IKT9-F1
#
_entry.id   AF-A0A932IKT9-F1
#
_cell.length_a   1.000
_cell.length_b   1.000
_cell.length_c   1.000
_cell.angle_alpha   90.00
_cell.angle_beta   90.00
_cell.angle_gamma   90.00
#
_symmetry.space_group_name_H-M   'P 1'
#
loop_
_entity.id
_entity.type
_entity.pdbx_description
1 polymer ?
#
loop_
_entity_poly.entity_id
_entity_poly.type
_entity_poly.pdbx_seq_one_letter_code
_entity_poly.pdbx_strand_id
1 'polypeptide(L)'
;RVETGAGFADELHWTHAWDGAEPGNWARWSVALSEPGTYRVEVYIAAGYGGTQAAKYGVAHAGAETILRRDISAASGWLWLDDFEFAATGNEHVIVRDDTGEPLNDARRVPADAVRLTRIDVTDGGDPDGGDSDPGANAAAPGCPGGCASLDVAGPWALLALLYRRRRRALVRQ
;
A
#
# COMPACT_ATOMS: atom_id res chain seq x y z
N ARG A 1 2.70 15.68 21.39
CA ARG A 1 1.70 16.74 21.65
C ARG A 1 0.35 16.25 21.14
N VAL A 2 -0.75 16.81 21.66
CA VAL A 2 -2.12 16.53 21.23
C VAL A 2 -2.72 17.83 20.73
N GLU A 3 -3.51 17.76 19.66
CA GLU A 3 -4.32 18.86 19.17
C GLU A 3 -5.77 18.40 19.06
N THR A 4 -6.70 19.20 19.60
CA THR A 4 -8.15 18.99 19.49
C THR A 4 -8.75 19.94 18.46
N GLY A 5 -9.78 19.51 17.73
CA GLY A 5 -10.41 20.30 16.66
C GLY A 5 -9.65 20.27 15.33
N ALA A 6 -8.67 19.38 15.20
CA ALA A 6 -7.93 19.09 13.98
C ALA A 6 -7.74 17.58 13.84
N GLY A 7 -7.52 17.12 12.60
CA GLY A 7 -7.30 15.71 12.34
C GLY A 7 -8.56 14.91 12.05
N PHE A 8 -8.40 13.60 11.93
CA PHE A 8 -9.52 12.70 11.75
C PHE A 8 -10.26 12.54 13.08
N ALA A 9 -11.59 12.70 13.06
CA ALA A 9 -12.42 12.69 14.27
C ALA A 9 -12.02 13.75 15.34
N ASP A 10 -11.56 14.92 14.88
CA ASP A 10 -11.28 16.12 15.70
C ASP A 10 -10.17 15.96 16.76
N GLU A 11 -9.27 14.98 16.63
CA GLU A 11 -8.06 14.90 17.46
C GLU A 11 -6.87 14.33 16.68
N LEU A 12 -5.67 14.84 16.93
CA LEU A 12 -4.43 14.22 16.46
C LEU A 12 -3.29 14.35 17.47
N HIS A 13 -2.32 13.44 17.36
CA HIS A 13 -1.04 13.56 18.02
C HIS A 13 0.03 14.05 17.04
N TRP A 14 1.05 14.72 17.54
CA TRP A 14 2.19 15.12 16.71
C TRP A 14 3.47 15.31 17.52
N THR A 15 4.59 15.16 16.83
CA THR A 15 5.94 15.44 17.34
C THR A 15 6.71 16.31 16.33
N HIS A 16 7.92 16.72 16.70
CA HIS A 16 8.84 17.36 15.75
C HIS A 16 9.72 16.30 15.12
N ALA A 17 10.13 16.55 13.87
CA ALA A 17 11.24 15.86 13.25
C ALA A 17 12.50 15.94 14.11
N TRP A 18 13.30 14.89 14.03
CA TRP A 18 14.48 14.67 14.82
C TRP A 18 15.60 14.10 13.93
N ASP A 19 16.83 14.55 14.19
CA ASP A 19 18.03 14.21 13.43
C ASP A 19 18.88 13.12 14.10
N GLY A 20 18.45 12.58 15.23
CA GLY A 20 19.11 11.44 15.86
C GLY A 20 18.94 10.15 15.06
N ALA A 21 19.88 9.22 15.27
CA ALA A 21 19.91 7.93 14.57
C ALA A 21 18.73 7.00 14.92
N GLU A 22 18.13 7.21 16.09
CA GLU A 22 16.98 6.47 16.60
C GLU A 22 15.82 7.43 16.87
N PRO A 23 14.56 6.98 16.74
CA PRO A 23 13.39 7.81 16.99
C PRO A 23 13.35 8.28 18.44
N GLY A 24 13.10 9.57 18.63
CA GLY A 24 12.78 10.13 19.94
C GLY A 24 11.33 9.83 20.32
N ASN A 25 10.43 9.86 19.35
CA ASN A 25 9.01 9.56 19.49
C ASN A 25 8.49 8.75 18.30
N TRP A 26 7.43 7.99 18.55
CA TRP A 26 6.76 7.18 17.54
C TRP A 26 5.32 6.93 17.95
N ALA A 27 4.50 6.57 16.96
CA ALA A 27 3.12 6.11 17.18
C ALA A 27 2.87 4.87 16.32
N ARG A 28 2.13 3.91 16.88
CA ARG A 28 1.84 2.62 16.24
C ARG A 28 0.34 2.35 16.25
N TRP A 29 -0.17 1.93 15.10
CA TRP A 29 -1.52 1.39 14.92
C TRP A 29 -1.42 -0.12 14.72
N SER A 30 -1.96 -0.91 15.64
CA SER A 30 -2.08 -2.35 15.48
C SER A 30 -3.15 -2.68 14.44
N VAL A 31 -2.83 -3.57 13.51
CA VAL A 31 -3.72 -3.98 12.42
C VAL A 31 -4.31 -5.35 12.77
N ALA A 32 -5.63 -5.38 12.94
CA ALA A 32 -6.40 -6.60 13.14
C ALA A 32 -7.33 -6.80 11.94
N LEU A 33 -6.98 -7.73 11.07
CA LEU A 33 -7.75 -8.08 9.87
C LEU A 33 -8.42 -9.44 10.07
N SER A 34 -9.63 -9.58 9.55
CA SER A 34 -10.36 -10.86 9.57
C SER A 34 -9.90 -11.82 8.48
N GLU A 35 -9.38 -11.28 7.38
CA GLU A 35 -8.99 -12.05 6.19
C GLU A 35 -7.62 -11.61 5.67
N PRO A 36 -6.76 -12.55 5.26
CA PRO A 36 -5.54 -12.22 4.54
C PRO A 36 -5.88 -11.64 3.16
N GLY A 37 -4.98 -10.84 2.60
CA GLY A 37 -5.15 -10.25 1.28
C GLY A 37 -4.30 -9.01 1.05
N THR A 38 -4.48 -8.39 -0.11
CA THR A 38 -3.83 -7.12 -0.46
C THR A 38 -4.67 -5.94 0.02
N TYR A 39 -4.06 -5.09 0.84
CA TYR A 39 -4.69 -3.88 1.35
C TYR A 39 -3.88 -2.65 0.95
N ARG A 40 -4.57 -1.65 0.42
CA ARG A 40 -4.07 -0.29 0.31
C ARG A 40 -4.00 0.33 1.71
N VAL A 41 -2.81 0.83 2.07
CA VAL A 41 -2.59 1.52 3.34
C VAL A 41 -2.48 3.02 3.09
N GLU A 42 -3.29 3.79 3.81
CA GLU A 42 -3.30 5.25 3.77
C GLU A 42 -3.19 5.82 5.18
N VAL A 43 -2.59 7.00 5.30
CA VAL A 43 -2.51 7.77 6.56
C VAL A 43 -3.18 9.12 6.38
N TYR A 44 -3.84 9.64 7.41
CA TYR A 44 -4.45 10.96 7.36
C TYR A 44 -3.45 12.04 7.81
N ILE A 45 -3.32 13.09 7.01
CA ILE A 45 -2.52 14.28 7.32
C ILE A 45 -3.46 15.48 7.42
N ALA A 46 -3.65 16.00 8.63
CA ALA A 46 -4.39 17.25 8.81
C ALA A 46 -3.65 18.42 8.13
N ALA A 47 -4.40 19.29 7.45
CA ALA A 47 -3.82 20.47 6.81
C ALA A 47 -3.05 21.32 7.82
N GLY A 48 -1.79 21.68 7.49
CA GLY A 48 -0.90 22.44 8.37
C GLY A 48 -0.18 21.62 9.47
N TYR A 49 -0.38 20.29 9.51
CA TYR A 49 0.31 19.40 10.45
C TYR A 49 1.37 18.51 9.80
N GLY A 50 1.39 18.37 8.48
CA GLY A 50 2.53 17.84 7.76
C GLY A 50 3.62 18.91 7.61
N GLY A 51 4.87 18.61 7.98
CA GLY A 51 5.98 19.56 7.85
C GLY A 51 7.32 18.98 7.38
N THR A 52 7.52 17.68 7.56
CA THR A 52 8.75 16.96 7.16
C THR A 52 8.70 16.51 5.70
N GLN A 53 9.85 16.51 5.03
CA GLN A 53 10.02 15.94 3.68
C GLN A 53 10.39 14.45 3.69
N ALA A 54 10.60 13.85 4.87
CA ALA A 54 11.17 12.52 5.03
C ALA A 54 10.51 11.71 6.15
N ALA A 55 9.20 11.88 6.37
CA ALA A 55 8.42 11.12 7.34
C ALA A 55 8.65 9.62 7.13
N LYS A 56 9.02 8.92 8.22
CA LYS A 56 9.41 7.51 8.18
C LYS A 56 8.25 6.64 8.66
N TYR A 57 7.59 5.98 7.71
CA TYR A 57 6.52 5.02 8.00
C TYR A 57 7.08 3.59 7.91
N GLY A 58 6.83 2.78 8.93
CA GLY A 58 7.05 1.34 8.91
C GLY A 58 5.72 0.60 8.76
N VAL A 59 5.66 -0.40 7.90
CA VAL A 59 4.51 -1.30 7.77
C VAL A 59 5.01 -2.72 7.97
N ALA A 60 4.52 -3.37 9.03
CA ALA A 60 4.73 -4.79 9.25
C ALA A 60 3.57 -5.57 8.62
N HIS A 61 3.89 -6.40 7.63
CA HIS A 61 2.93 -7.10 6.77
C HIS A 61 3.52 -8.46 6.36
N ALA A 62 2.71 -9.53 6.36
CA ALA A 62 3.10 -10.88 5.91
C ALA A 62 4.46 -11.40 6.45
N GLY A 63 4.82 -11.04 7.70
CA GLY A 63 6.08 -11.44 8.33
C GLY A 63 7.32 -10.63 7.90
N ALA A 64 7.12 -9.56 7.12
CA ALA A 64 8.13 -8.59 6.73
C ALA A 64 7.86 -7.21 7.35
N GLU A 65 8.87 -6.34 7.32
CA GLU A 65 8.73 -4.92 7.63
C GLU A 65 9.23 -4.11 6.44
N THR A 66 8.44 -3.14 6.00
CA THR A 66 8.79 -2.19 4.93
C THR A 66 8.85 -0.79 5.50
N ILE A 67 9.97 -0.10 5.28
CA ILE A 67 10.15 1.30 5.67
C ILE A 67 10.00 2.20 4.44
N LEU A 68 9.06 3.13 4.52
CA LEU A 68 8.79 4.14 3.52
C LEU A 68 9.23 5.51 4.02
N ARG A 69 9.81 6.31 3.12
CA ARG A 69 9.99 7.74 3.33
C ARG A 69 9.00 8.49 2.46
N ARG A 70 8.27 9.44 3.05
CA ARG A 70 7.28 10.25 2.36
C ARG A 70 7.50 11.73 2.67
N ASP A 71 7.46 12.54 1.61
CA ASP A 71 7.31 13.97 1.76
C ASP A 71 5.86 14.27 2.13
N ILE A 72 5.66 14.81 3.32
CA ILE A 72 4.34 15.22 3.81
C ILE A 72 4.26 16.73 4.04
N SER A 73 5.28 17.49 3.62
CA SER A 73 5.39 18.92 3.88
C SER A 73 4.29 19.75 3.22
N ALA A 74 3.67 19.21 2.15
CA ALA A 74 2.52 19.78 1.48
C ALA A 74 1.30 18.84 1.45
N ALA A 75 1.34 17.73 2.18
CA ALA A 75 0.26 16.74 2.18
C ALA A 75 -0.94 17.24 3.00
N SER A 76 -2.15 16.88 2.56
CA SER A 76 -3.38 17.05 3.32
C SER A 76 -4.39 15.97 2.93
N GLY A 77 -5.18 15.50 3.90
CA GLY A 77 -6.12 14.41 3.70
C GLY A 77 -5.45 13.03 3.72
N TRP A 78 -6.07 12.07 3.04
CA TRP A 78 -5.57 10.70 2.95
C TRP A 78 -4.38 10.60 2.00
N LEU A 79 -3.22 10.26 2.55
CA LEU A 79 -1.99 10.00 1.81
C LEU A 79 -1.81 8.49 1.65
N TRP A 80 -1.73 8.04 0.41
CA TRP A 80 -1.38 6.66 0.07
C TRP A 80 0.08 6.37 0.43
N LEU A 81 0.29 5.33 1.23
CA LEU A 81 1.62 4.81 1.54
C LEU A 81 2.04 3.82 0.47
N ASP A 82 1.38 2.66 0.41
CA ASP A 82 1.57 1.64 -0.61
C ASP A 82 0.43 0.60 -0.49
N ASP A 83 0.45 -0.38 -1.37
CA ASP A 83 -0.41 -1.56 -1.30
C ASP A 83 0.42 -2.75 -0.77
N PHE A 84 -0.07 -3.44 0.27
CA PHE A 84 0.67 -4.48 0.98
C PHE A 84 -0.15 -5.77 1.13
N GLU A 85 0.52 -6.91 1.06
CA GLU A 85 -0.07 -8.20 1.40
C GLU A 85 -0.05 -8.41 2.92
N PHE A 86 -1.22 -8.59 3.52
CA PHE A 86 -1.36 -8.92 4.93
C PHE A 86 -1.74 -10.39 5.11
N ALA A 87 -1.13 -11.04 6.08
CA ALA A 87 -1.41 -12.43 6.45
C ALA A 87 -2.49 -12.57 7.53
N ALA A 88 -3.05 -11.44 8.01
CA ALA A 88 -4.07 -11.38 9.07
C ALA A 88 -3.63 -12.12 10.35
N THR A 89 -2.35 -11.98 10.71
CA THR A 89 -1.76 -12.72 11.85
C THR A 89 -2.05 -12.08 13.20
N GLY A 90 -2.53 -10.84 13.22
CA GLY A 90 -2.75 -10.02 14.42
C GLY A 90 -1.49 -9.34 14.98
N ASN A 91 -0.30 -9.61 14.42
CA ASN A 91 0.97 -8.96 14.82
C ASN A 91 1.38 -7.80 13.88
N GLU A 92 0.59 -7.58 12.84
CA GLU A 92 0.80 -6.58 11.79
C GLU A 92 0.47 -5.18 12.31
N HIS A 93 1.14 -4.17 11.79
CA HIS A 93 0.98 -2.79 12.26
C HIS A 93 1.53 -1.76 11.29
N VAL A 94 1.08 -0.52 11.46
CA VAL A 94 1.68 0.67 10.87
C VAL A 94 2.34 1.47 11.98
N ILE A 95 3.54 2.01 11.75
CA ILE A 95 4.26 2.86 12.70
C ILE A 95 4.75 4.12 11.98
N VAL A 96 4.63 5.28 12.62
CA VAL A 96 5.30 6.52 12.20
C VAL A 96 6.37 6.87 13.22
N ARG A 97 7.52 7.35 12.73
CA ARG A 97 8.67 7.73 13.55
C ARG A 97 9.19 9.12 13.21
N ASP A 98 9.77 9.78 14.19
CA ASP A 98 10.29 11.14 14.06
C ASP A 98 11.77 11.26 13.67
N ASP A 99 12.49 10.14 13.52
CA ASP A 99 13.86 10.06 12.99
C ASP A 99 13.91 10.29 11.47
N THR A 100 13.46 11.47 11.05
CA THR A 100 13.43 11.89 9.64
C THR A 100 14.82 12.25 9.13
N GLY A 101 15.73 12.62 10.04
CA GLY A 101 17.06 13.16 9.71
C GLY A 101 17.06 14.68 9.53
N GLU A 102 15.92 15.35 9.73
CA GLU A 102 15.84 16.81 9.68
C GLU A 102 16.12 17.43 11.05
N PRO A 103 16.80 18.58 11.11
CA PRO A 103 17.13 19.25 12.35
C PRO A 103 15.91 19.60 13.21
N LEU A 104 16.02 19.38 14.53
CA LEU A 104 14.94 19.69 15.48
C LEU A 104 14.54 21.19 15.49
N ASN A 105 15.50 22.08 15.25
CA ASN A 105 15.30 23.53 15.26
C ASN A 105 14.44 24.04 14.09
N ASP A 106 14.28 23.25 13.02
CA ASP A 106 13.38 23.58 11.91
C ASP A 106 11.89 23.37 12.29
N ALA A 107 11.63 22.76 13.45
CA ALA A 107 10.30 22.52 14.00
C ALA A 107 9.31 21.86 13.01
N ARG A 108 9.82 21.03 12.10
CA ARG A 108 9.01 20.28 11.13
C ARG A 108 8.11 19.30 11.88
N ARG A 109 6.82 19.29 11.58
CA ARG A 109 5.84 18.44 12.26
C ARG A 109 5.76 17.06 11.63
N VAL A 110 5.67 16.05 12.48
CA VAL A 110 5.37 14.64 12.14
C VAL A 110 4.05 14.28 12.85
N PRO A 111 2.91 14.28 12.15
CA PRO A 111 1.62 13.94 12.73
C PRO A 111 1.42 12.43 12.85
N ALA A 112 0.66 12.04 13.85
CA ALA A 112 0.12 10.70 14.08
C ALA A 112 -1.37 10.85 14.37
N ASP A 113 -2.19 10.51 13.38
CA ASP A 113 -3.63 10.75 13.39
C ASP A 113 -4.35 9.41 13.14
N ALA A 114 -4.72 9.13 11.89
CA ALA A 114 -5.46 7.94 11.52
C ALA A 114 -4.80 7.15 10.39
N VAL A 115 -5.13 5.86 10.34
CA VAL A 115 -4.76 4.92 9.27
C VAL A 115 -6.04 4.34 8.68
N ARG A 116 -6.09 4.22 7.35
CA ARG A 116 -7.15 3.50 6.62
C ARG A 116 -6.54 2.34 5.85
N LEU A 117 -7.19 1.18 5.94
CA LEU A 117 -6.86 0.00 5.17
C LEU A 117 -8.05 -0.32 4.26
N THR A 118 -7.82 -0.39 2.96
CA THR A 118 -8.85 -0.76 1.96
C THR A 118 -8.40 -2.03 1.27
N ARG A 119 -9.18 -3.11 1.36
CA ARG A 119 -8.88 -4.34 0.63
C ARG A 119 -9.08 -4.13 -0.87
N ILE A 120 -8.14 -4.55 -1.70
CA ILE A 120 -8.14 -4.28 -3.15
C ILE A 120 -8.03 -5.53 -4.03
N ASP A 121 -7.86 -6.70 -3.42
CA ASP A 121 -7.81 -8.00 -4.13
C ASP A 121 -9.18 -8.73 -4.15
N VAL A 122 -10.24 -8.03 -3.76
CA VAL A 122 -11.61 -8.54 -3.94
C VAL A 122 -11.97 -8.35 -5.40
N THR A 123 -11.83 -9.41 -6.19
CA THR A 123 -12.54 -9.50 -7.46
C THR A 123 -14.01 -9.69 -7.12
N ASP A 124 -14.84 -8.66 -7.33
CA ASP A 124 -16.29 -8.80 -7.21
C ASP A 124 -16.73 -9.97 -8.09
N GLY A 125 -17.25 -11.03 -7.47
CA GLY A 125 -17.68 -12.26 -8.12
C GLY A 125 -18.95 -12.12 -8.95
N GLY A 126 -19.03 -11.13 -9.83
CA GLY A 126 -20.06 -10.98 -10.86
C GLY A 126 -19.40 -10.97 -12.23
N ASP A 127 -19.40 -12.08 -12.97
CA ASP A 127 -20.59 -12.42 -13.75
C ASP A 127 -20.87 -13.94 -13.78
N PRO A 128 -21.97 -14.41 -13.16
CA PRO A 128 -22.58 -15.68 -13.47
C PRO A 128 -23.89 -15.51 -14.26
N ASP A 129 -23.86 -14.97 -15.49
CA ASP A 129 -24.91 -15.13 -16.51
C ASP A 129 -24.34 -14.82 -17.91
N GLY A 130 -24.43 -15.65 -18.94
CA GLY A 130 -25.12 -16.91 -19.13
C GLY A 130 -24.79 -17.46 -20.53
N GLY A 131 -24.85 -18.78 -20.65
CA GLY A 131 -24.63 -19.48 -21.91
C GLY A 131 -24.53 -20.98 -21.70
N ASP A 132 -25.50 -21.53 -20.96
CA ASP A 132 -25.74 -22.97 -20.94
C ASP A 132 -25.93 -23.47 -22.39
N SER A 133 -25.41 -24.67 -22.60
CA SER A 133 -25.27 -25.34 -23.89
C SER A 133 -26.63 -25.61 -24.55
N ASP A 134 -26.78 -25.30 -25.84
CA ASP A 134 -27.77 -25.97 -26.69
C ASP A 134 -27.08 -27.08 -27.51
N PRO A 135 -27.39 -28.37 -27.30
CA PRO A 135 -26.88 -29.44 -28.11
C PRO A 135 -27.80 -29.68 -29.32
N GLY A 136 -27.42 -29.11 -30.47
CA GLY A 136 -27.60 -29.77 -31.76
C GLY A 136 -28.61 -29.15 -32.75
N ALA A 137 -28.08 -28.65 -33.86
CA ALA A 137 -28.69 -28.84 -35.17
C ALA A 137 -27.62 -28.78 -36.28
N ASN A 138 -27.34 -29.94 -36.88
CA ASN A 138 -26.57 -30.06 -38.11
C ASN A 138 -27.33 -29.36 -39.25
N ALA A 139 -26.69 -28.40 -39.92
CA ALA A 139 -26.98 -28.06 -41.31
C ALA A 139 -25.69 -27.69 -42.03
N ALA A 140 -25.30 -28.54 -42.98
CA ALA A 140 -24.13 -28.38 -43.81
C ALA A 140 -24.37 -27.41 -45.00
N ALA A 141 -23.29 -26.68 -45.32
CA ALA A 141 -22.81 -26.25 -46.65
C ALA A 141 -23.41 -24.97 -47.30
N PRO A 142 -22.73 -24.35 -48.31
CA PRO A 142 -21.28 -24.14 -48.51
C PRO A 142 -20.91 -22.66 -48.84
N GLY A 143 -19.64 -22.30 -48.64
CA GLY A 143 -18.89 -21.33 -49.46
C GLY A 143 -19.29 -19.85 -49.47
N CYS A 144 -18.41 -18.99 -48.94
CA CYS A 144 -18.11 -17.68 -49.50
C CYS A 144 -16.62 -17.37 -49.29
N PRO A 145 -15.81 -17.26 -50.37
CA PRO A 145 -14.45 -16.76 -50.29
C PRO A 145 -14.49 -15.23 -50.42
N GLY A 146 -14.07 -14.50 -49.41
CA GLY A 146 -14.03 -13.04 -49.48
C GLY A 146 -13.50 -12.46 -48.18
N GLY A 147 -12.26 -11.98 -48.21
CA GLY A 147 -11.55 -11.50 -47.04
C GLY A 147 -12.15 -10.24 -46.45
N CYS A 148 -12.05 -10.14 -45.12
CA CYS A 148 -11.81 -8.89 -44.43
C CYS A 148 -10.57 -9.10 -43.56
N ALA A 149 -9.42 -8.72 -44.12
CA ALA A 149 -8.24 -8.44 -43.33
C ALA A 149 -8.51 -7.16 -42.52
N SER A 150 -8.32 -7.21 -41.21
CA SER A 150 -7.81 -6.06 -40.48
C SER A 150 -6.61 -6.55 -39.66
N LEU A 151 -5.46 -6.05 -40.09
CA LEU A 151 -4.13 -6.30 -39.56
C LEU A 151 -3.90 -5.47 -38.29
N ASP A 152 -3.17 -6.11 -37.38
CA ASP A 152 -2.11 -5.60 -36.52
C ASP A 152 -2.40 -4.44 -35.54
N VAL A 153 -2.11 -4.68 -34.26
CA VAL A 153 -0.87 -4.17 -33.62
C VAL A 153 -0.39 -5.13 -32.52
N ALA A 154 0.74 -5.77 -32.82
CA ALA A 154 1.95 -5.96 -32.02
C ALA A 154 1.90 -6.33 -30.52
N GLY A 155 2.60 -7.42 -30.20
CA GLY A 155 3.50 -7.44 -29.04
C GLY A 155 3.68 -8.81 -28.37
N PRO A 156 4.73 -9.59 -28.71
CA PRO A 156 5.11 -10.77 -27.95
C PRO A 156 6.20 -10.38 -26.94
N TRP A 157 5.86 -10.32 -25.66
CA TRP A 157 6.85 -10.33 -24.58
C TRP A 157 6.31 -11.25 -23.48
N ALA A 158 6.57 -12.55 -23.60
CA ALA A 158 7.72 -13.19 -22.97
C ALA A 158 7.57 -13.20 -21.44
N LEU A 159 7.02 -14.33 -20.97
CA LEU A 159 7.21 -14.87 -19.63
C LEU A 159 8.66 -14.74 -19.19
N LEU A 160 8.91 -13.94 -18.15
CA LEU A 160 10.13 -14.02 -17.37
C LEU A 160 9.76 -14.36 -15.93
N ALA A 161 9.67 -15.66 -15.66
CA ALA A 161 9.73 -16.20 -14.30
C ALA A 161 11.12 -15.93 -13.74
N LEU A 162 11.26 -14.87 -12.95
CA LEU A 162 12.46 -14.60 -12.17
C LEU A 162 12.46 -15.49 -10.91
N LEU A 163 13.19 -16.60 -11.01
CA LEU A 163 13.64 -17.40 -9.89
C LEU A 163 14.44 -16.53 -8.92
N TYR A 164 13.81 -16.06 -7.85
CA TYR A 164 14.54 -15.41 -6.76
C TYR A 164 15.19 -16.47 -5.85
N ARG A 165 16.36 -16.98 -6.28
CA ARG A 165 17.28 -17.70 -5.40
C ARG A 165 17.96 -16.68 -4.47
N ARG A 166 17.42 -16.45 -3.27
CA ARG A 166 18.11 -15.67 -2.24
C ARG A 166 19.14 -16.56 -1.52
N ARG A 167 20.42 -16.22 -1.71
CA ARG A 167 21.55 -16.81 -0.99
C ARG A 167 21.44 -16.48 0.50
N ARG A 168 21.54 -17.51 1.35
CA ARG A 168 21.75 -17.37 2.79
C ARG A 168 23.15 -16.82 3.03
N ARG A 169 23.28 -15.71 3.76
CA ARG A 169 24.47 -15.41 4.55
C ARG A 169 24.05 -14.86 5.89
N ALA A 170 24.30 -15.66 6.92
CA ALA A 170 24.31 -15.27 8.31
C ALA A 170 25.43 -14.25 8.52
N LEU A 171 25.16 -13.22 9.33
CA LEU A 171 26.21 -12.52 10.06
C LEU A 171 25.92 -12.68 11.55
N VAL A 172 26.89 -13.31 12.20
CA VAL A 172 27.01 -13.52 13.64
C VAL A 172 27.34 -12.17 14.29
N ARG A 173 26.64 -11.82 15.37
CA ARG A 173 27.07 -10.78 16.31
C ARG A 173 28.14 -11.37 17.24
N GLN A 174 29.26 -10.67 17.38
CA GLN A 174 29.91 -10.49 18.69
C GLN A 174 29.67 -9.06 19.12
#